data_AF-A0A954QGV8-F1
#
_entry.id   AF-A0A954QGV8-F1
#
_cell.length_a   1.000
_cell.length_b   1.000
_cell.length_c   1.000
_cell.angle_alpha   90.00
_cell.angle_beta   90.00
_cell.angle_gamma   90.00
#
_symmetry.space_group_name_H-M   'P 1'
#
loop_
_entity.id
_entity.type
_entity.pdbx_description
1 polymer ?
#
loop_
_entity_poly.entity_id
_entity_poly.type
_entity_poly.pdbx_seq_one_letter_code
_entity_poly.pdbx_strand_id
1 'polypeptide(L)'
;SQHSKDLWVAAWAIEALCRLHGFAGLRDGFRLTRELVEGFWDGIHPAPDEDGYLTTVAQLTGLNGDDSDGALIAPIDKIPLTDETSFGRLTSAQYKDAAEGRGEISIDAFDQAAIETSTEFFQGLAEDITQAQVEFAALTAALEEKCGQSPDGYSAAPPSSQISGALRDCLDRVKSIARNRLAPPEETEDAEEAGELVEGGQAVPSERKPMTREDAFRLLLQVSEYFRKTEPHSPVSYSLEQAVRWGRMSLPDLLGELIKDESARDDLFRRVGIPDRDEA
;
A
#
# COMPACT_ATOMS: atom_id res chain seq x y z
N SER A 1 -7.79 -20.74 27.55
CA SER A 1 -7.59 -22.12 27.07
C SER A 1 -8.47 -23.17 27.74
N GLN A 2 -9.22 -22.86 28.82
CA GLN A 2 -9.87 -23.86 29.68
C GLN A 2 -11.37 -24.12 29.43
N HIS A 3 -12.04 -23.39 28.54
CA HIS A 3 -13.50 -23.47 28.39
C HIS A 3 -14.02 -23.59 26.95
N SER A 4 -13.51 -22.80 26.00
CA SER A 4 -13.95 -22.85 24.60
C SER A 4 -12.83 -22.43 23.64
N LYS A 5 -12.91 -22.93 22.40
CA LYS A 5 -12.16 -22.46 21.23
C LYS A 5 -13.17 -21.81 20.30
N ASP A 6 -13.14 -20.49 20.17
CA ASP A 6 -14.24 -19.73 19.59
C ASP A 6 -13.71 -18.67 18.61
N LEU A 7 -14.15 -18.74 17.36
CA LEU A 7 -13.71 -17.84 16.28
C LEU A 7 -14.33 -16.45 16.40
N TRP A 8 -15.50 -16.31 17.03
CA TRP A 8 -16.10 -15.00 17.26
C TRP A 8 -15.31 -14.24 18.31
N VAL A 9 -14.94 -14.92 19.40
CA VAL A 9 -14.04 -14.35 20.41
C VAL A 9 -12.67 -14.05 19.81
N ALA A 10 -12.14 -14.91 18.94
CA ALA A 10 -10.89 -14.67 18.25
C ALA A 10 -10.95 -13.43 17.34
N ALA A 11 -12.07 -13.22 16.63
CA ALA A 11 -12.27 -12.04 15.80
C ALA A 11 -12.25 -10.75 16.63
N TRP A 12 -12.96 -10.71 17.77
CA TRP A 12 -12.91 -9.56 18.68
C TRP A 12 -11.52 -9.37 19.29
N ALA A 13 -10.81 -10.46 19.59
CA ALA A 13 -9.45 -10.38 20.06
C ALA A 13 -8.51 -9.76 19.01
N ILE A 14 -8.64 -10.12 17.72
CA ILE A 14 -7.89 -9.48 16.63
C ILE A 14 -8.15 -7.96 16.63
N GLU A 15 -9.41 -7.54 16.66
CA GLU A 15 -9.75 -6.11 16.64
C GLU A 15 -9.21 -5.39 17.89
N ALA A 16 -9.35 -5.98 19.08
CA ALA A 16 -8.83 -5.41 20.32
C ALA A 16 -7.29 -5.30 20.30
N LEU A 17 -6.60 -6.34 19.85
CA LEU A 17 -5.15 -6.36 19.73
C LEU A 17 -4.66 -5.33 18.70
N CYS A 18 -5.35 -5.18 17.57
CA CYS A 18 -5.08 -4.12 16.61
C CYS A 18 -5.13 -2.73 17.25
N ARG A 19 -6.17 -2.47 18.05
CA ARG A 19 -6.39 -1.15 18.69
C ARG A 19 -5.39 -0.87 19.82
N LEU A 20 -4.96 -1.90 20.54
CA LEU A 20 -4.08 -1.75 21.71
C LEU A 20 -2.59 -1.85 21.36
N HIS A 21 -2.25 -2.64 20.34
CA HIS A 21 -0.88 -3.04 20.03
C HIS A 21 -0.52 -2.92 18.54
N GLY A 22 -1.37 -2.30 17.72
CA GLY A 22 -1.09 -2.03 16.31
C GLY A 22 -0.80 -3.30 15.51
N PHE A 23 0.19 -3.23 14.61
CA PHE A 23 0.54 -4.34 13.71
C PHE A 23 1.13 -5.55 14.44
N ALA A 24 1.86 -5.35 15.55
CA ALA A 24 2.30 -6.46 16.40
C ALA A 24 1.08 -7.22 16.97
N GLY A 25 0.06 -6.48 17.42
CA GLY A 25 -1.20 -7.06 17.87
C GLY A 25 -1.94 -7.82 16.77
N LEU A 26 -1.96 -7.29 15.55
CA LEU A 26 -2.52 -7.98 14.38
C LEU A 26 -1.78 -9.29 14.08
N ARG A 27 -0.44 -9.26 14.02
CA ARG A 27 0.39 -10.47 13.85
C ARG A 27 -0.01 -11.54 14.86
N ASP A 28 -0.03 -11.18 16.14
CA ASP A 28 -0.29 -12.15 17.21
C ASP A 28 -1.75 -12.65 17.20
N GLY A 29 -2.71 -11.77 16.88
CA GLY A 29 -4.12 -12.12 16.72
C GLY A 29 -4.37 -13.06 15.54
N PHE A 30 -3.76 -12.79 14.38
CA PHE A 30 -3.84 -13.65 13.21
C PHE A 30 -3.17 -15.01 13.46
N ARG A 31 -1.98 -15.03 14.07
CA ARG A 31 -1.31 -16.28 14.45
C ARG A 31 -2.15 -17.12 15.39
N LEU A 32 -2.68 -16.51 16.46
CA LEU A 32 -3.55 -17.21 17.42
C LEU A 32 -4.76 -17.82 16.71
N THR A 33 -5.41 -17.05 15.84
CA THR A 33 -6.59 -17.51 15.13
C THR A 33 -6.25 -18.62 14.15
N ARG A 34 -5.11 -18.53 13.46
CA ARG A 34 -4.59 -19.59 12.58
C ARG A 34 -4.37 -20.88 13.35
N GLU A 35 -3.69 -20.81 14.48
CA GLU A 35 -3.45 -21.98 15.34
C GLU A 35 -4.74 -22.59 15.90
N LEU A 36 -5.78 -21.77 16.15
CA LEU A 36 -7.11 -22.26 16.51
C LEU A 36 -7.75 -23.04 15.34
N VAL A 37 -7.71 -22.49 14.12
CA VAL A 37 -8.25 -23.11 12.91
C VAL A 37 -7.51 -24.40 12.58
N GLU A 38 -6.19 -24.41 12.65
CA GLU A 38 -5.37 -25.60 12.35
C GLU A 38 -5.52 -26.70 13.41
N GLY A 39 -5.50 -26.32 14.69
CA GLY A 39 -5.41 -27.27 15.80
C GLY A 39 -6.75 -27.74 16.38
N PHE A 40 -7.83 -26.98 16.21
CA PHE A 40 -9.08 -27.19 16.93
C PHE A 40 -10.34 -27.13 16.06
N TRP A 41 -10.22 -27.23 14.72
CA TRP A 41 -11.35 -27.10 13.79
C TRP A 41 -12.57 -27.96 14.14
N ASP A 42 -12.37 -29.26 14.40
CA ASP A 42 -13.47 -30.21 14.62
C ASP A 42 -14.33 -29.90 15.85
N GLY A 43 -13.81 -29.10 16.79
CA GLY A 43 -14.51 -28.66 18.00
C GLY A 43 -14.60 -27.14 18.13
N ILE A 44 -14.45 -26.42 17.01
CA ILE A 44 -14.46 -24.96 17.01
C ILE A 44 -15.88 -24.42 17.19
N HIS A 45 -15.99 -23.29 17.89
CA HIS A 45 -17.24 -22.58 18.07
C HIS A 45 -17.30 -21.27 17.26
N PRO A 46 -18.49 -20.86 16.77
CA PRO A 46 -19.74 -21.63 16.76
C PRO A 46 -19.65 -22.90 15.91
N ALA A 47 -20.33 -23.96 16.33
CA ALA A 47 -20.39 -25.18 15.54
C ALA A 47 -21.09 -24.91 14.19
N PRO A 48 -20.74 -25.64 13.12
CA PRO A 48 -21.43 -25.52 11.85
C PRO A 48 -22.92 -25.86 11.99
N ASP A 49 -23.76 -25.18 11.22
CA ASP A 49 -25.21 -25.34 11.20
C ASP A 49 -25.71 -25.83 9.82
N GLU A 50 -26.99 -25.61 9.51
CA GLU A 50 -27.58 -26.00 8.22
C GLU A 50 -26.92 -25.31 7.02
N ASP A 51 -26.29 -24.15 7.24
CA ASP A 51 -25.54 -23.36 6.25
C ASP A 51 -24.03 -23.69 6.27
N GLY A 52 -23.66 -24.79 6.90
CA GLY A 52 -22.27 -25.24 7.04
C GLY A 52 -21.48 -24.31 7.95
N TYR A 53 -20.35 -23.81 7.47
CA TYR A 53 -19.44 -22.98 8.27
C TYR A 53 -19.70 -21.47 8.16
N LEU A 54 -20.72 -21.02 7.41
CA LEU A 54 -21.00 -19.59 7.20
C LEU A 54 -21.17 -18.84 8.53
N THR A 55 -21.99 -19.37 9.44
CA THR A 55 -22.19 -18.80 10.78
C THR A 55 -20.91 -18.89 11.63
N THR A 56 -20.17 -19.99 11.51
CA THR A 56 -18.92 -20.24 12.26
C THR A 56 -17.88 -19.16 12.01
N VAL A 57 -17.70 -18.73 10.74
CA VAL A 57 -16.68 -17.75 10.36
C VAL A 57 -17.23 -16.33 10.17
N ALA A 58 -18.52 -16.09 10.41
CA ALA A 58 -19.20 -14.82 10.13
C ALA A 58 -18.49 -13.59 10.74
N GLN A 59 -17.95 -13.69 11.96
CA GLN A 59 -17.23 -12.57 12.58
C GLN A 59 -15.89 -12.29 11.90
N LEU A 60 -15.21 -13.31 11.38
CA LEU A 60 -13.98 -13.13 10.60
C LEU A 60 -14.30 -12.49 9.24
N THR A 61 -15.41 -12.87 8.61
CA THR A 61 -15.94 -12.19 7.41
C THR A 61 -16.21 -10.72 7.70
N GLY A 62 -16.85 -10.41 8.84
CA GLY A 62 -17.13 -9.04 9.27
C GLY A 62 -15.89 -8.17 9.50
N LEU A 63 -14.75 -8.76 9.88
CA LEU A 63 -13.48 -8.02 10.02
C LEU A 63 -12.99 -7.49 8.67
N ASN A 64 -13.05 -8.32 7.62
CA ASN A 64 -12.63 -7.92 6.28
C ASN A 64 -13.68 -7.05 5.59
N GLY A 65 -14.96 -7.37 5.82
CA GLY A 65 -16.07 -6.81 5.07
C GLY A 65 -16.29 -7.54 3.74
N ASP A 66 -17.52 -7.45 3.25
CA ASP A 66 -17.95 -8.09 2.00
C ASP A 66 -18.15 -7.01 0.93
N ASP A 67 -19.33 -6.37 0.91
CA ASP A 67 -19.67 -5.27 -0.01
C ASP A 67 -19.15 -3.88 0.42
N SER A 68 -18.57 -3.78 1.62
CA SER A 68 -18.07 -2.53 2.19
C SER A 68 -16.91 -2.78 3.15
N ASP A 69 -16.25 -1.71 3.58
CA ASP A 69 -15.14 -1.78 4.53
C ASP A 69 -15.53 -2.55 5.80
N GLY A 70 -14.75 -3.58 6.11
CA GLY A 70 -14.92 -4.37 7.33
C GLY A 70 -14.53 -3.63 8.60
N ALA A 71 -14.94 -4.21 9.74
CA ALA A 71 -14.70 -3.62 11.06
C ALA A 71 -13.21 -3.39 11.37
N LEU A 72 -12.29 -4.10 10.69
CA LEU A 72 -10.85 -4.00 10.94
C LEU A 72 -10.14 -2.92 10.11
N ILE A 73 -10.75 -2.43 9.02
CA ILE A 73 -10.12 -1.45 8.13
C ILE A 73 -9.89 -0.12 8.84
N ALA A 74 -10.92 0.43 9.48
CA ALA A 74 -10.79 1.70 10.21
C ALA A 74 -9.81 1.64 11.41
N PRO A 75 -9.75 0.55 12.20
CA PRO A 75 -8.68 0.32 13.18
C PRO A 75 -7.27 0.30 12.58
N ILE A 76 -7.05 -0.41 11.47
CA ILE A 76 -5.74 -0.48 10.79
C ILE A 76 -5.30 0.94 10.37
N ASP A 77 -6.22 1.69 9.77
CA ASP A 77 -5.92 3.05 9.30
C ASP A 77 -5.61 4.05 10.42
N LYS A 78 -5.99 3.72 11.66
CA LYS A 78 -5.70 4.52 12.85
C LYS A 78 -4.40 4.13 13.55
N ILE A 79 -3.70 3.09 13.09
CA ILE A 79 -2.40 2.74 13.66
C ILE A 79 -1.38 3.85 13.30
N PRO A 80 -0.63 4.39 14.28
CA PRO A 80 0.44 5.33 14.02
C PRO A 80 1.52 4.77 13.11
N LEU A 81 1.94 5.55 12.12
CA LEU A 81 3.08 5.28 11.24
C LEU A 81 4.35 6.00 11.69
N THR A 82 4.24 6.94 12.63
CA THR A 82 5.37 7.65 13.26
C THR A 82 5.32 7.45 14.77
N ASP A 83 6.44 7.68 15.45
CA ASP A 83 6.44 7.78 16.91
C ASP A 83 5.85 9.15 17.33
N GLU A 84 5.98 9.50 18.61
CA GLU A 84 5.64 10.83 19.11
C GLU A 84 6.53 11.90 18.46
N THR A 85 5.94 12.80 17.69
CA THR A 85 6.62 13.92 17.00
C THR A 85 5.99 15.26 17.35
N SER A 86 6.55 16.35 16.84
CA SER A 86 5.99 17.70 16.92
C SER A 86 4.58 17.81 16.29
N PHE A 87 4.21 16.88 15.41
CA PHE A 87 2.88 16.76 14.81
C PHE A 87 2.00 15.71 15.51
N GLY A 88 2.46 15.17 16.64
CA GLY A 88 1.87 14.01 17.31
C GLY A 88 2.20 12.70 16.58
N ARG A 89 1.37 11.69 16.83
CA ARG A 89 1.47 10.38 16.18
C ARG A 89 0.64 10.37 14.91
N LEU A 90 1.31 10.43 13.76
CA LEU A 90 0.65 10.49 12.48
C LEU A 90 0.22 9.09 12.02
N THR A 91 -0.99 8.95 11.49
CA THR A 91 -1.59 7.65 11.12
C THR A 91 -1.66 7.42 9.60
N SER A 92 -1.97 6.18 9.20
CA SER A 92 -2.22 5.84 7.79
C SER A 92 -3.37 6.64 7.18
N ALA A 93 -4.47 6.82 7.92
CA ALA A 93 -5.60 7.65 7.50
C ALA A 93 -5.17 9.08 7.17
N GLN A 94 -4.39 9.71 8.06
CA GLN A 94 -3.90 11.07 7.85
C GLN A 94 -2.95 11.15 6.64
N TYR A 95 -2.14 10.11 6.40
CA TYR A 95 -1.30 10.06 5.20
C TYR A 95 -2.16 9.98 3.93
N LYS A 96 -3.26 9.23 3.97
CA LYS A 96 -4.18 9.08 2.83
C LYS A 96 -4.81 10.44 2.49
N ASP A 97 -5.34 11.10 3.50
CA ASP A 97 -5.95 12.42 3.35
C ASP A 97 -4.93 13.45 2.86
N ALA A 98 -3.68 13.41 3.37
CA ALA A 98 -2.60 14.28 2.93
C ALA A 98 -2.22 14.04 1.45
N ALA A 99 -2.09 12.78 1.03
CA ALA A 99 -1.73 12.40 -0.33
C ALA A 99 -2.79 12.82 -1.36
N GLU A 100 -4.05 12.87 -0.94
CA GLU A 100 -5.18 13.28 -1.78
C GLU A 100 -5.50 14.79 -1.67
N GLY A 101 -4.74 15.54 -0.87
CA GLY A 101 -4.98 16.97 -0.63
C GLY A 101 -6.26 17.28 0.15
N ARG A 102 -6.76 16.32 0.93
CA ARG A 102 -7.99 16.40 1.73
C ARG A 102 -7.74 16.61 3.23
N GLY A 103 -6.50 16.44 3.70
CA GLY A 103 -6.13 16.49 5.11
C GLY A 103 -5.60 17.85 5.59
N GLU A 104 -5.67 18.09 6.91
CA GLU A 104 -5.04 19.25 7.57
C GLU A 104 -3.51 19.12 7.66
N ILE A 105 -3.02 17.87 7.69
CA ILE A 105 -1.60 17.52 7.71
C ILE A 105 -1.11 17.42 6.26
N SER A 106 -0.02 18.10 5.93
CA SER A 106 0.62 18.01 4.61
C SER A 106 1.54 16.80 4.50
N ILE A 107 1.87 16.38 3.28
CA ILE A 107 2.91 15.35 3.06
C ILE A 107 4.27 15.81 3.61
N ASP A 108 4.62 17.09 3.48
CA ASP A 108 5.86 17.62 4.06
C ASP A 108 5.92 17.46 5.58
N ALA A 109 4.78 17.49 6.28
CA ALA A 109 4.74 17.24 7.72
C ALA A 109 5.05 15.77 8.05
N PHE A 110 4.69 14.82 7.18
CA PHE A 110 5.12 13.43 7.32
C PHE A 110 6.63 13.28 7.11
N ASP A 111 7.23 14.00 6.17
CA ASP A 111 8.68 13.99 5.97
C ASP A 111 9.42 14.55 7.19
N GLN A 112 8.91 15.61 7.81
CA GLN A 112 9.48 16.13 9.07
C GLN A 112 9.27 15.19 10.26
N ALA A 113 8.08 14.61 10.40
CA ALA A 113 7.81 13.61 11.44
C ALA A 113 8.69 12.36 11.27
N ALA A 114 9.01 11.97 10.03
CA ALA A 114 9.97 10.90 9.75
C ALA A 114 11.37 11.24 10.22
N ILE A 115 11.76 12.52 10.19
CA ILE A 115 13.05 12.99 10.71
C ILE A 115 13.09 12.88 12.25
N GLU A 116 11.98 13.13 12.93
CA GLU A 116 11.88 13.01 14.39
C GLU A 116 11.72 11.56 14.86
N THR A 117 11.29 10.65 13.98
CA THR A 117 11.08 9.23 14.30
C THR A 117 12.36 8.41 14.09
N SER A 118 12.66 7.52 15.04
CA SER A 118 13.87 6.68 15.00
C SER A 118 13.84 5.65 13.87
N THR A 119 15.02 5.26 13.37
CA THR A 119 15.13 4.20 12.36
C THR A 119 14.69 2.85 12.94
N GLU A 120 14.97 2.59 14.21
CA GLU A 120 14.56 1.38 14.93
C GLU A 120 13.03 1.24 14.99
N PHE A 121 12.31 2.36 15.18
CA PHE A 121 10.86 2.37 15.12
C PHE A 121 10.35 1.93 13.74
N PHE A 122 10.88 2.51 12.65
CA PHE A 122 10.46 2.14 11.31
C PHE A 122 10.82 0.71 10.92
N GLN A 123 11.99 0.22 11.36
CA GLN A 123 12.38 -1.17 11.17
C GLN A 123 11.43 -2.13 11.88
N GLY A 124 11.14 -1.88 13.16
CA GLY A 124 10.19 -2.68 13.93
C GLY A 124 8.78 -2.63 13.34
N LEU A 125 8.31 -1.45 12.96
CA LEU A 125 6.99 -1.27 12.34
C LEU A 125 6.88 -2.02 11.01
N ALA A 126 7.89 -1.91 10.14
CA ALA A 126 7.91 -2.63 8.86
C ALA A 126 7.98 -4.14 9.06
N GLU A 127 8.74 -4.62 10.05
CA GLU A 127 8.80 -6.02 10.41
C GLU A 127 7.45 -6.53 10.93
N ASP A 128 6.81 -5.81 11.85
CA ASP A 128 5.49 -6.18 12.38
C ASP A 128 4.42 -6.24 11.29
N ILE A 129 4.39 -5.26 10.36
CA ILE A 129 3.46 -5.28 9.23
C ILE A 129 3.74 -6.50 8.33
N THR A 130 5.00 -6.77 8.02
CA THR A 130 5.40 -7.90 7.18
C THR A 130 5.00 -9.23 7.82
N GLN A 131 5.26 -9.39 9.12
CA GLN A 131 4.86 -10.59 9.86
C GLN A 131 3.33 -10.71 9.95
N ALA A 132 2.60 -9.62 10.12
CA ALA A 132 1.13 -9.62 10.10
C ALA A 132 0.59 -10.05 8.73
N GLN A 133 1.20 -9.62 7.61
CA GLN A 133 0.85 -10.08 6.27
C GLN A 133 1.05 -11.59 6.10
N VAL A 134 2.18 -12.11 6.59
CA VAL A 134 2.50 -13.55 6.54
C VAL A 134 1.48 -14.36 7.34
N GLU A 135 1.21 -13.97 8.58
CA GLU A 135 0.25 -14.68 9.43
C GLU A 135 -1.18 -14.59 8.90
N PHE A 136 -1.59 -13.44 8.35
CA PHE A 136 -2.92 -13.28 7.76
C PHE A 136 -3.10 -14.13 6.49
N ALA A 137 -2.08 -14.19 5.63
CA ALA A 137 -2.10 -15.06 4.46
C ALA A 137 -2.19 -16.54 4.86
N ALA A 138 -1.43 -16.95 5.88
CA ALA A 138 -1.47 -18.32 6.40
C ALA A 138 -2.82 -18.66 7.06
N LEU A 139 -3.41 -17.74 7.82
CA LEU A 139 -4.76 -17.86 8.36
C LEU A 139 -5.80 -18.03 7.23
N THR A 140 -5.72 -17.19 6.19
CA THR A 140 -6.64 -17.26 5.05
C THR A 140 -6.54 -18.60 4.34
N ALA A 141 -5.32 -19.11 4.11
CA ALA A 141 -5.11 -20.42 3.51
C ALA A 141 -5.70 -21.55 4.37
N ALA A 142 -5.51 -21.50 5.69
CA ALA A 142 -6.10 -22.47 6.61
C ALA A 142 -7.63 -22.43 6.59
N LEU A 143 -8.24 -21.24 6.56
CA LEU A 143 -9.68 -21.09 6.44
C LEU A 143 -10.21 -21.61 5.11
N GLU A 144 -9.52 -21.36 3.99
CA GLU A 144 -9.90 -21.88 2.67
C GLU A 144 -9.86 -23.41 2.64
N GLU A 145 -8.81 -24.03 3.20
CA GLU A 145 -8.70 -25.49 3.28
C GLU A 145 -9.89 -26.10 4.04
N LYS A 146 -10.30 -25.46 5.14
CA LYS A 146 -11.37 -25.95 6.02
C LYS A 146 -12.78 -25.63 5.51
N CYS A 147 -12.97 -24.47 4.89
CA CYS A 147 -14.27 -23.94 4.47
C CYS A 147 -14.59 -24.17 2.99
N GLY A 148 -13.57 -24.46 2.16
CA GLY A 148 -13.69 -24.59 0.71
C GLY A 148 -14.25 -25.92 0.19
N GLN A 149 -14.57 -26.87 1.07
CA GLN A 149 -15.03 -28.21 0.69
C GLN A 149 -16.57 -28.36 0.68
N SER A 150 -17.32 -27.31 0.32
CA SER A 150 -18.78 -27.43 0.23
C SER A 150 -19.22 -28.26 -0.98
N PRO A 151 -20.11 -29.25 -0.83
CA PRO A 151 -20.66 -30.06 -1.93
C PRO A 151 -21.36 -29.22 -3.01
N ASP A 152 -21.82 -28.02 -2.65
CA ASP A 152 -22.67 -27.17 -3.48
C ASP A 152 -21.84 -26.15 -4.30
N GLY A 153 -20.51 -26.19 -4.17
CA GLY A 153 -19.58 -25.34 -4.91
C GLY A 153 -19.37 -23.93 -4.33
N TYR A 154 -20.04 -23.60 -3.22
CA TYR A 154 -19.89 -22.31 -2.51
C TYR A 154 -18.91 -22.44 -1.35
N SER A 155 -17.79 -21.70 -1.39
CA SER A 155 -16.84 -21.64 -0.27
C SER A 155 -17.41 -20.75 0.83
N ALA A 156 -17.38 -21.25 2.08
CA ALA A 156 -17.70 -20.43 3.24
C ALA A 156 -16.49 -19.60 3.71
N ALA A 157 -15.34 -19.68 3.02
CA ALA A 157 -14.13 -18.99 3.42
C ALA A 157 -14.33 -17.46 3.45
N PRO A 158 -13.90 -16.77 4.52
CA PRO A 158 -13.99 -15.32 4.59
C PRO A 158 -13.19 -14.63 3.47
N PRO A 159 -13.70 -13.50 2.93
CA PRO A 159 -12.90 -12.66 2.05
C PRO A 159 -11.70 -12.08 2.80
N SER A 160 -10.61 -11.86 2.08
CA SER A 160 -9.31 -11.42 2.65
C SER A 160 -8.68 -10.23 1.94
N SER A 161 -9.29 -9.78 0.83
CA SER A 161 -8.70 -8.79 -0.07
C SER A 161 -8.54 -7.41 0.57
N GLN A 162 -9.50 -6.98 1.39
CA GLN A 162 -9.51 -5.65 2.00
C GLN A 162 -8.43 -5.54 3.08
N ILE A 163 -8.36 -6.51 4.00
CA ILE A 163 -7.31 -6.53 5.04
C ILE A 163 -5.93 -6.68 4.39
N SER A 164 -5.79 -7.57 3.40
CA SER A 164 -4.52 -7.73 2.67
C SER A 164 -4.09 -6.44 1.98
N GLY A 165 -5.04 -5.71 1.39
CA GLY A 165 -4.83 -4.39 0.80
C GLY A 165 -4.38 -3.36 1.84
N ALA A 166 -5.12 -3.22 2.94
CA ALA A 166 -4.81 -2.28 4.00
C ALA A 166 -3.40 -2.50 4.61
N LEU A 167 -3.01 -3.76 4.86
CA LEU A 167 -1.66 -4.09 5.34
C LEU A 167 -0.58 -3.73 4.30
N ARG A 168 -0.83 -3.98 3.01
CA ARG A 168 0.10 -3.62 1.92
C ARG A 168 0.26 -2.11 1.81
N ASP A 169 -0.85 -1.38 1.80
CA ASP A 169 -0.85 0.07 1.71
C ASP A 169 -0.13 0.70 2.91
N CYS A 170 -0.33 0.18 4.12
CA CYS A 170 0.40 0.63 5.31
C CYS A 170 1.91 0.39 5.16
N LEU A 171 2.34 -0.79 4.68
CA LEU A 171 3.76 -1.08 4.47
C LEU A 171 4.39 -0.14 3.44
N ASP A 172 3.69 0.13 2.33
CA ASP A 172 4.17 1.01 1.27
C ASP A 172 4.27 2.46 1.77
N ARG A 173 3.32 2.91 2.59
CA ARG A 173 3.37 4.21 3.27
C ARG A 173 4.55 4.31 4.22
N VAL A 174 4.78 3.29 5.06
CA VAL A 174 5.95 3.24 5.96
C VAL A 174 7.25 3.34 5.17
N LYS A 175 7.37 2.60 4.07
CA LYS A 175 8.55 2.67 3.18
C LYS A 175 8.70 4.04 2.52
N SER A 176 7.60 4.69 2.16
CA SER A 176 7.60 6.03 1.58
C SER A 176 8.09 7.08 2.58
N ILE A 177 7.49 7.10 3.78
CA ILE A 177 7.83 8.01 4.88
C ILE A 177 9.28 7.80 5.31
N ALA A 178 9.71 6.55 5.44
CA ALA A 178 11.03 6.21 5.92
C ALA A 178 12.09 6.11 4.81
N ARG A 179 11.80 6.53 3.56
CA ARG A 179 12.73 6.40 2.41
C ARG A 179 14.10 7.02 2.70
N ASN A 180 14.15 8.16 3.37
CA ASN A 180 15.40 8.85 3.73
C ASN A 180 16.12 8.25 4.95
N ARG A 181 15.49 7.30 5.66
CA ARG A 181 15.98 6.68 6.91
C ARG A 181 16.33 5.20 6.76
N LEU A 182 15.63 4.50 5.89
CA LEU A 182 15.80 3.07 5.58
C LEU A 182 16.73 2.83 4.38
N ALA A 183 17.08 3.87 3.64
CA ALA A 183 18.23 3.79 2.74
C ALA A 183 19.48 3.48 3.60
N PRO A 184 20.36 2.54 3.19
CA PRO A 184 21.68 2.45 3.80
C PRO A 184 22.29 3.85 3.75
N PRO A 185 23.12 4.25 4.73
CA PRO A 185 23.75 5.55 4.69
C PRO A 185 24.51 5.63 3.37
N GLU A 186 23.96 6.38 2.40
CA GLU A 186 24.84 7.08 1.49
C GLU A 186 25.64 7.97 2.41
N GLU A 187 26.94 7.73 2.44
CA GLU A 187 27.91 8.55 3.12
C GLU A 187 27.53 10.00 2.86
N THR A 188 26.96 10.64 3.88
CA THR A 188 26.92 12.08 3.97
C THR A 188 28.38 12.48 4.05
N GLU A 189 28.98 12.79 2.90
CA GLU A 189 30.20 13.58 2.84
C GLU A 189 29.84 14.95 3.44
N ASP A 190 29.88 15.02 4.77
CA ASP A 190 30.22 16.24 5.49
C ASP A 190 31.65 16.58 5.07
N ALA A 191 31.77 17.38 4.01
CA ALA A 191 33.01 18.05 3.65
C ALA A 191 33.01 19.45 4.28
N GLU A 192 33.20 19.52 5.59
CA GLU A 192 33.85 20.67 6.20
C GLU A 192 35.36 20.59 5.94
N GLU A 193 35.88 21.72 5.48
CA GLU A 193 37.24 21.97 5.01
C GLU A 193 38.36 21.43 5.92
N ALA A 194 39.25 20.64 5.32
CA ALA A 194 40.68 20.71 5.62
C ALA A 194 41.46 20.39 4.34
N GLY A 195 42.00 21.43 3.71
CA GLY A 195 42.79 21.31 2.48
C GLY A 195 44.17 20.70 2.72
N GLU A 196 44.62 19.89 1.76
CA GLU A 196 45.95 20.02 1.14
C GLU A 196 46.08 19.14 -0.11
N LEU A 197 46.15 19.85 -1.26
CA LEU A 197 46.98 19.62 -2.44
C LEU A 197 47.25 18.17 -2.91
N VAL A 198 46.56 17.75 -3.99
CA VAL A 198 47.22 17.01 -5.09
C VAL A 198 46.63 17.46 -6.43
N GLU A 199 47.49 17.97 -7.30
CA GLU A 199 47.20 18.38 -8.68
C GLU A 199 46.80 17.20 -9.58
N GLY A 200 45.83 17.44 -10.47
CA GLY A 200 45.79 16.79 -11.77
C GLY A 200 44.52 16.01 -12.10
N GLY A 201 43.39 16.71 -12.29
CA GLY A 201 42.21 16.14 -12.93
C GLY A 201 41.13 17.19 -13.13
N GLN A 202 40.85 17.57 -14.38
CA GLN A 202 39.85 18.59 -14.72
C GLN A 202 38.48 18.25 -14.15
N ALA A 203 38.06 18.99 -13.12
CA ALA A 203 36.68 19.05 -12.67
C ALA A 203 35.87 19.90 -13.66
N VAL A 204 34.98 19.26 -14.41
CA VAL A 204 33.90 19.96 -15.11
C VAL A 204 32.84 20.28 -14.05
N PRO A 205 32.41 21.56 -13.88
CA PRO A 205 31.37 21.88 -12.92
C PRO A 205 30.05 21.28 -13.42
N SER A 206 29.56 20.24 -12.75
CA SER A 206 28.18 19.79 -12.94
C SER A 206 27.28 20.66 -12.08
N GLU A 207 26.98 21.85 -12.58
CA GLU A 207 25.72 22.51 -12.24
C GLU A 207 24.62 21.49 -12.59
N ARG A 208 24.01 20.84 -11.60
CA ARG A 208 22.83 20.01 -11.82
C ARG A 208 21.71 20.94 -12.27
N LYS A 209 21.64 21.16 -13.57
CA LYS A 209 20.58 21.89 -14.23
C LYS A 209 19.25 21.28 -13.79
N PRO A 210 18.27 22.07 -13.32
CA PRO A 210 16.96 21.54 -12.98
C PRO A 210 16.43 20.76 -14.18
N MET A 211 16.08 19.49 -13.95
CA MET A 211 15.64 18.59 -15.01
C MET A 211 14.35 19.14 -15.61
N THR A 212 14.39 19.49 -16.89
CA THR A 212 13.19 19.98 -17.59
C THR A 212 12.30 18.80 -17.97
N ARG A 213 11.01 19.07 -18.23
CA ARG A 213 10.06 18.07 -18.75
C ARG A 213 10.61 17.34 -19.98
N GLU A 214 11.30 18.06 -20.84
CA GLU A 214 11.89 17.51 -22.06
C GLU A 214 13.15 16.65 -21.78
N ASP A 215 13.89 16.97 -20.72
CA ASP A 215 15.00 16.12 -20.26
C ASP A 215 14.47 14.78 -19.72
N ALA A 216 13.37 14.80 -18.96
CA ALA A 216 12.71 13.59 -18.48
C ALA A 216 12.18 12.71 -19.64
N PHE A 217 11.56 13.30 -20.66
CA PHE A 217 11.13 12.56 -21.84
C PHE A 217 12.29 11.96 -22.63
N ARG A 218 13.41 12.68 -22.76
CA ARG A 218 14.63 12.12 -23.37
C ARG A 218 15.16 10.92 -22.61
N LEU A 219 15.15 10.95 -21.28
CA LEU A 219 15.56 9.82 -20.46
C LEU A 219 14.63 8.62 -20.66
N LEU A 220 13.31 8.81 -20.64
CA LEU A 220 12.34 7.74 -20.87
C LEU A 220 12.52 7.08 -22.25
N LEU A 221 12.80 7.86 -23.29
CA LEU A 221 13.11 7.32 -24.63
C LEU A 221 14.42 6.53 -24.66
N GLN A 222 15.45 6.97 -23.91
CA GLN A 222 16.69 6.20 -23.76
C GLN A 222 16.44 4.85 -23.06
N VAL A 223 15.59 4.84 -22.03
CA VAL A 223 15.20 3.59 -21.34
C VAL A 223 14.38 2.69 -22.27
N SER A 224 13.45 3.24 -23.08
CA SER A 224 12.72 2.46 -24.10
C SER A 224 13.67 1.77 -25.07
N GLU A 225 14.65 2.50 -25.63
CA GLU A 225 15.64 1.95 -26.56
C GLU A 225 16.53 0.88 -25.93
N TYR A 226 16.81 0.99 -24.64
CA TYR A 226 17.49 -0.06 -23.89
C TYR A 226 16.64 -1.34 -23.85
N PHE A 227 15.39 -1.26 -23.41
CA PHE A 227 14.47 -2.42 -23.37
C PHE A 227 14.21 -3.01 -24.75
N ARG A 228 14.17 -2.20 -25.81
CA ARG A 228 14.02 -2.68 -27.18
C ARG A 228 15.19 -3.54 -27.64
N LYS A 229 16.40 -3.29 -27.13
CA LYS A 229 17.61 -4.05 -27.43
C LYS A 229 17.77 -5.29 -26.55
N THR A 230 17.43 -5.17 -25.26
CA THR A 230 17.62 -6.25 -24.28
C THR A 230 16.45 -7.22 -24.22
N GLU A 231 15.22 -6.73 -24.40
CA GLU A 231 13.97 -7.49 -24.32
C GLU A 231 13.00 -7.12 -25.47
N PRO A 232 13.28 -7.55 -26.72
CA PRO A 232 12.52 -7.11 -27.91
C PRO A 232 11.03 -7.44 -27.90
N HIS A 233 10.62 -8.42 -27.08
CA HIS A 233 9.23 -8.87 -26.95
C HIS A 233 8.52 -8.33 -25.69
N SER A 234 9.21 -7.51 -24.89
CA SER A 234 8.63 -6.88 -23.71
C SER A 234 7.74 -5.71 -24.13
N PRO A 235 6.52 -5.58 -23.56
CA PRO A 235 5.64 -4.44 -23.85
C PRO A 235 6.16 -3.12 -23.27
N VAL A 236 7.18 -3.18 -22.39
CA VAL A 236 7.70 -2.02 -21.64
C VAL A 236 8.22 -0.91 -22.56
N SER A 237 8.93 -1.26 -23.63
CA SER A 237 9.44 -0.27 -24.61
C SER A 237 8.30 0.52 -25.26
N TYR A 238 7.28 -0.18 -25.77
CA TYR A 238 6.08 0.42 -26.34
C TYR A 238 5.31 1.28 -25.32
N SER A 239 5.18 0.82 -24.07
CA SER A 239 4.50 1.56 -23.01
C SER A 239 5.23 2.87 -22.65
N LEU A 240 6.57 2.86 -22.59
CA LEU A 240 7.37 4.05 -22.32
C LEU A 240 7.27 5.07 -23.46
N GLU A 241 7.33 4.62 -24.72
CA GLU A 241 7.12 5.49 -25.89
C GLU A 241 5.71 6.08 -25.92
N GLN A 242 4.70 5.27 -25.59
CA GLN A 242 3.31 5.70 -25.49
C GLN A 242 3.13 6.77 -24.40
N ALA A 243 3.75 6.57 -23.23
CA ALA A 243 3.71 7.52 -22.12
C ALA A 243 4.35 8.87 -22.51
N VAL A 244 5.47 8.85 -23.24
CA VAL A 244 6.09 10.08 -23.78
C VAL A 244 5.19 10.75 -24.82
N ARG A 245 4.54 9.98 -25.70
CA ARG A 245 3.58 10.53 -26.68
C ARG A 245 2.43 11.23 -25.98
N TRP A 246 1.75 10.56 -25.06
CA TRP A 246 0.65 11.14 -24.28
C TRP A 246 1.11 12.35 -23.47
N GLY A 247 2.30 12.29 -22.89
CA GLY A 247 2.90 13.41 -22.17
C GLY A 247 3.19 14.65 -23.04
N ARG A 248 3.25 14.53 -24.36
CA ARG A 248 3.43 15.66 -25.29
C ARG A 248 2.11 16.17 -25.88
N MET A 249 1.02 15.46 -25.71
CA MET A 249 -0.30 15.85 -26.19
C MET A 249 -0.93 16.90 -25.26
N SER A 250 -1.82 17.72 -25.82
CA SER A 250 -2.71 18.51 -24.99
C SER A 250 -3.74 17.58 -24.33
N LEU A 251 -4.27 17.98 -23.17
CA LEU A 251 -5.27 17.19 -22.46
C LEU A 251 -6.51 16.88 -23.33
N PRO A 252 -7.07 17.82 -24.13
CA PRO A 252 -8.16 17.51 -25.07
C PRO A 252 -7.79 16.41 -26.09
N ASP A 253 -6.58 16.48 -26.65
CA ASP A 253 -6.12 15.51 -27.66
C ASP A 253 -5.93 14.12 -27.05
N LEU A 254 -5.39 14.06 -25.83
CA LEU A 254 -5.21 12.81 -25.09
C LEU A 254 -6.56 12.15 -24.79
N LEU A 255 -7.51 12.91 -24.27
CA LEU A 255 -8.84 12.41 -23.95
C LEU A 255 -9.59 11.96 -25.20
N GLY A 256 -9.41 12.64 -26.34
CA GLY A 256 -9.93 12.19 -27.63
C GLY A 256 -9.34 10.87 -28.12
N GLU A 257 -8.10 10.54 -27.75
CA GLU A 257 -7.47 9.26 -28.10
C GLU A 257 -7.89 8.12 -27.16
N LEU A 258 -8.03 8.41 -25.86
CA LEU A 258 -8.36 7.42 -24.83
C LEU A 258 -9.84 7.04 -24.83
N ILE A 259 -10.74 8.01 -25.10
CA ILE A 259 -12.19 7.82 -25.05
C ILE A 259 -12.71 7.73 -26.48
N LYS A 260 -12.99 6.51 -26.93
CA LYS A 260 -13.53 6.24 -28.28
C LYS A 260 -15.01 6.59 -28.41
N ASP A 261 -15.74 6.65 -27.30
CA ASP A 261 -17.16 7.00 -27.26
C ASP A 261 -17.32 8.53 -27.25
N GLU A 262 -17.89 9.05 -28.32
CA GLU A 262 -18.09 10.49 -28.53
C GLU A 262 -19.02 11.10 -27.47
N SER A 263 -20.11 10.42 -27.11
CA SER A 263 -21.04 10.93 -26.10
C SER A 263 -20.42 11.00 -24.72
N ALA A 264 -19.63 9.99 -24.33
CA ALA A 264 -18.95 9.97 -23.03
C ALA A 264 -17.83 11.03 -22.95
N ARG A 265 -17.15 11.30 -24.08
CA ARG A 265 -16.13 12.34 -24.18
C ARG A 265 -16.73 13.73 -24.07
N ASP A 266 -17.81 14.01 -24.79
CA ASP A 266 -18.45 15.33 -24.81
C ASP A 266 -19.11 15.66 -23.46
N ASP A 267 -19.65 14.65 -22.76
CA ASP A 267 -20.13 14.79 -21.39
C ASP A 267 -19.00 15.11 -20.40
N LEU A 268 -17.83 14.50 -20.56
CA LEU A 268 -16.66 14.78 -19.73
C LEU A 268 -16.13 16.20 -19.98
N PHE A 269 -15.99 16.61 -21.24
CA PHE A 269 -15.55 17.96 -21.60
C PHE A 269 -16.48 19.04 -21.05
N ARG A 270 -17.81 18.84 -21.15
CA ARG A 270 -18.80 19.74 -20.54
C ARG A 270 -18.69 19.83 -19.03
N ARG A 271 -18.46 18.71 -18.33
CA ARG A 271 -18.35 18.70 -16.86
C ARG A 271 -17.08 19.35 -16.33
N VAL A 272 -15.98 19.27 -17.09
CA VAL A 272 -14.66 19.76 -16.68
C VAL A 272 -14.36 21.17 -17.25
N GLY A 273 -15.23 21.69 -18.13
CA GLY A 273 -15.11 23.04 -18.69
C GLY A 273 -14.04 23.16 -19.77
N ILE A 274 -13.76 22.08 -20.49
CA ILE A 274 -12.81 22.06 -21.62
C ILE A 274 -13.60 22.36 -22.90
N PRO A 275 -13.23 23.39 -23.69
CA PRO A 275 -13.94 23.73 -24.93
C PRO A 275 -13.75 22.63 -25.98
N ASP A 276 -14.83 22.28 -26.69
CA ASP A 276 -14.81 21.33 -27.79
C ASP A 276 -13.96 21.85 -28.96
N ARG A 277 -13.22 20.94 -29.60
CA ARG A 277 -12.29 21.24 -30.72
C ARG A 277 -12.97 21.94 -31.91
N ASP A 278 -14.29 21.87 -32.02
CA ASP A 278 -15.05 22.42 -33.15
C ASP A 278 -15.50 23.89 -32.97
N GLU A 279 -15.14 24.54 -31.86
CA GLU A 279 -15.43 25.97 -31.61
C GLU A 279 -14.21 26.91 -31.67
N ALA A 280 -13.08 26.48 -32.24
CA ALA A 280 -11.88 27.30 -32.46
C ALA A 280 -11.56 27.57 -33.94
#